data_AF-A0A385SS75-F1
#
_entry.id   AF-A0A385SS75-F1
#
_cell.length_a   1.000
_cell.length_b   1.000
_cell.length_c   1.000
_cell.angle_alpha   90.00
_cell.angle_beta   90.00
_cell.angle_gamma   90.00
#
_symmetry.space_group_name_H-M   'P 1'
#
loop_
_entity.id
_entity.type
_entity.pdbx_description
1 polymer ?
#
loop_
_entity_poly.entity_id
_entity_poly.type
_entity_poly.pdbx_seq_one_letter_code
_entity_poly.pdbx_strand_id
1 'polypeptide(L)'
;MKMKPVKLMLMGITLLSAMFIASCSSDDGPVEGDKTALSAAITEIEDALSSAEEGTLEGQYQSGSKATLQAAVDAAKAVVADKGAEQAKVNSALANLQAALVAFEAKVVEPIDLANLVARWKFDEGTGTTANDESTNNFDGAFKTGPAGWGAGVPTWSTDRFGAANKALHFDKGANIEVPYNTALNPTKISISIWVKADEIKPGNRFIGLQSWIGYKFELQEANRPFLSIGKPDGGTYDRDSQQNLPINEWHHLIATFGGGNMVFYVDGELVLAWDNTPGDARSISGTPYNFVIGQDFPTDKYAATDTNFDNDHIIPLAWGGFFHGSLDDIRIYKSVLTASQVASIYASEKP
;
A
#
# COMPACT_ATOMS: atom_id res chain seq x y z
N MET A 1 11.05 -3.89 -18.61
CA MET A 1 10.23 -5.06 -18.97
C MET A 1 9.10 -4.57 -19.88
N LYS A 2 9.01 -5.01 -21.14
CA LYS A 2 7.94 -4.56 -22.05
C LYS A 2 6.61 -5.13 -21.51
N MET A 3 5.76 -4.27 -20.97
CA MET A 3 4.40 -4.62 -20.55
C MET A 3 3.68 -5.28 -21.73
N LYS A 4 3.23 -6.52 -21.55
CA LYS A 4 2.21 -7.09 -22.44
C LYS A 4 0.94 -6.26 -22.22
N PRO A 5 0.22 -5.87 -23.28
CA PRO A 5 -1.04 -5.16 -23.11
C PRO A 5 -1.99 -6.11 -22.37
N VAL A 6 -2.26 -5.80 -21.10
CA VAL A 6 -3.35 -6.42 -20.36
C VAL A 6 -4.59 -6.03 -21.13
N LYS A 7 -5.22 -7.00 -21.80
CA LYS A 7 -6.56 -6.83 -22.33
C LYS A 7 -7.45 -6.66 -21.11
N LEU A 8 -7.68 -5.41 -20.72
CA LEU A 8 -8.81 -5.05 -19.90
C LEU A 8 -10.03 -5.49 -20.73
N MET A 9 -10.54 -6.68 -20.41
CA MET A 9 -11.74 -7.20 -21.04
C MET A 9 -12.88 -6.37 -20.45
N LEU A 10 -13.05 -5.14 -20.94
CA LEU A 10 -14.27 -4.38 -20.73
C LEU A 10 -15.35 -5.22 -21.42
N MET A 11 -16.02 -6.09 -20.66
CA MET A 11 -17.19 -6.79 -21.11
C MET A 11 -18.28 -5.74 -21.26
N GLY A 12 -18.38 -5.20 -22.47
CA GLY A 12 -19.50 -4.37 -22.88
C GLY A 12 -20.73 -5.26 -23.01
N ILE A 13 -21.32 -5.67 -21.89
CA ILE A 13 -22.64 -6.32 -21.91
C ILE A 13 -23.63 -5.21 -22.30
N THR A 14 -24.01 -5.21 -23.57
CA THR A 14 -25.16 -4.45 -24.04
C THR A 14 -26.36 -4.84 -23.19
N LEU A 15 -26.89 -3.88 -22.43
CA LEU A 15 -28.20 -3.93 -21.80
C LEU A 15 -29.25 -4.20 -22.89
N LEU A 16 -29.47 -5.47 -23.24
CA LEU A 16 -30.63 -5.85 -24.02
C LEU A 16 -31.82 -5.86 -23.06
N SER A 17 -32.39 -4.68 -22.84
CA SER A 17 -33.71 -4.52 -22.25
C SER A 17 -34.75 -5.07 -23.22
N ALA A 18 -34.98 -6.38 -23.19
CA ALA A 18 -36.09 -7.01 -23.91
C ALA A 18 -37.39 -6.78 -23.12
N MET A 19 -38.05 -5.65 -23.36
CA MET A 19 -39.47 -5.49 -23.03
C MET A 19 -40.28 -6.36 -24.00
N PHE A 20 -40.75 -7.53 -23.53
CA PHE A 20 -41.82 -8.26 -24.21
C PHE A 20 -43.13 -8.05 -23.47
N ILE A 21 -44.09 -7.46 -24.20
CA ILE A 21 -45.47 -7.24 -23.77
C ILE A 21 -46.19 -8.59 -23.84
N ALA A 22 -46.58 -9.14 -22.70
CA ALA A 22 -47.43 -10.33 -22.64
C ALA A 22 -48.85 -9.96 -23.08
N SER A 23 -49.30 -10.54 -24.20
CA SER A 23 -50.69 -10.52 -24.64
C SER A 23 -51.48 -11.57 -23.85
N CYS A 24 -52.51 -11.15 -23.13
CA CYS A 24 -53.37 -12.05 -22.36
C CYS A 24 -54.22 -12.96 -23.27
N SER A 25 -54.16 -14.27 -23.05
CA SER A 25 -55.36 -15.11 -23.10
C SER A 25 -55.35 -16.06 -21.92
N SER A 26 -56.48 -16.09 -21.23
CA SER A 26 -56.80 -16.96 -20.11
C SER A 26 -56.66 -18.44 -20.45
N ASP A 27 -56.05 -19.19 -19.52
CA ASP A 27 -56.08 -20.66 -19.35
C ASP A 27 -54.86 -21.45 -19.86
N ASP A 28 -53.66 -21.18 -19.33
CA ASP A 28 -52.48 -22.05 -19.48
C ASP A 28 -51.71 -22.13 -18.16
N GLY A 29 -51.10 -23.28 -17.86
CA GLY A 29 -50.24 -23.48 -16.68
C GLY A 29 -49.04 -22.51 -16.67
N PRO A 30 -48.21 -22.51 -15.61
CA PRO A 30 -47.07 -21.60 -15.52
C PRO A 30 -46.23 -21.66 -16.81
N VAL A 31 -46.17 -20.53 -17.52
CA VAL A 31 -45.47 -20.40 -18.80
C VAL A 31 -43.97 -20.37 -18.52
N GLU A 32 -43.22 -21.29 -19.13
CA GLU A 32 -41.76 -21.34 -19.04
C GLU A 32 -41.15 -20.01 -19.51
N GLY A 33 -40.21 -19.46 -18.73
CA GLY A 33 -39.53 -18.21 -19.06
C GLY A 33 -38.53 -18.34 -20.22
N ASP A 34 -38.36 -17.27 -20.99
CA ASP A 34 -37.32 -17.17 -22.02
C ASP A 34 -35.92 -17.07 -21.38
N LYS A 35 -35.11 -18.10 -21.59
CA LYS A 35 -33.76 -18.30 -21.03
C LYS A 35 -32.64 -17.85 -21.97
N THR A 36 -32.95 -17.26 -23.11
CA THR A 36 -31.97 -16.92 -24.16
C THR A 36 -30.88 -15.98 -23.63
N ALA A 37 -31.29 -14.88 -22.98
CA ALA A 37 -30.35 -13.90 -22.43
C ALA A 37 -29.48 -14.47 -21.30
N LEU A 38 -30.08 -15.28 -20.40
CA LEU A 38 -29.35 -15.93 -19.31
C LEU A 38 -28.31 -16.93 -19.84
N SER A 39 -28.66 -17.72 -20.85
CA SER A 39 -27.76 -18.70 -21.46
C SER A 39 -26.59 -18.03 -22.21
N ALA A 40 -26.87 -16.92 -22.88
CA ALA A 40 -25.82 -16.11 -23.53
C ALA A 40 -24.84 -15.53 -22.49
N ALA A 41 -25.35 -14.95 -21.40
CA ALA A 41 -24.52 -14.40 -20.32
C ALA A 41 -23.66 -15.48 -19.63
N ILE A 42 -24.22 -16.68 -19.39
CA ILE A 42 -23.45 -17.81 -18.87
C ILE A 42 -22.27 -18.12 -19.78
N THR A 43 -22.50 -18.25 -21.09
CA THR A 43 -21.44 -18.59 -22.05
C THR A 43 -20.32 -17.54 -22.05
N GLU A 44 -20.68 -16.26 -22.09
CA GLU A 44 -19.71 -15.16 -22.09
C GLU A 44 -18.85 -15.14 -20.82
N ILE A 45 -19.48 -15.38 -19.66
CA ILE A 45 -18.80 -15.39 -18.36
C ILE A 45 -17.90 -16.62 -18.20
N GLU A 46 -18.31 -17.78 -18.71
CA GLU A 46 -17.45 -18.97 -18.71
C GLU A 46 -16.20 -18.78 -19.57
N ASP A 47 -16.33 -18.12 -20.73
CA ASP A 47 -15.19 -17.75 -21.57
C ASP A 47 -14.26 -16.78 -20.82
N ALA A 48 -14.80 -15.75 -20.15
CA ALA A 48 -14.01 -14.82 -19.35
C ALA A 48 -13.29 -15.53 -18.20
N LEU A 49 -13.98 -16.39 -17.44
CA LEU A 49 -13.39 -17.20 -16.37
C LEU A 49 -12.26 -18.10 -16.88
N SER A 50 -12.38 -18.67 -18.08
CA SER A 50 -11.31 -19.50 -18.66
C SER A 50 -10.04 -18.70 -18.95
N SER A 51 -10.18 -17.42 -19.30
CA SER A 51 -9.08 -16.52 -19.65
C SER A 51 -8.46 -15.78 -18.45
N ALA A 52 -9.22 -15.62 -17.36
CA ALA A 52 -8.78 -14.89 -16.19
C ALA A 52 -7.72 -15.66 -15.38
N GLU A 53 -6.65 -14.98 -15.01
CA GLU A 53 -5.63 -15.50 -14.10
C GLU A 53 -5.85 -14.93 -12.70
N GLU A 54 -5.83 -15.79 -11.68
CA GLU A 54 -5.82 -15.36 -10.29
C GLU A 54 -4.39 -15.24 -9.76
N GLY A 55 -4.16 -14.26 -8.89
CA GLY A 55 -2.91 -14.06 -8.20
C GLY A 55 -2.84 -12.70 -7.53
N THR A 56 -1.62 -12.20 -7.33
CA THR A 56 -1.35 -10.94 -6.62
C THR A 56 -0.69 -9.89 -7.50
N LEU A 57 -0.31 -10.22 -8.75
CA LEU A 57 0.36 -9.29 -9.64
C LEU A 57 -0.65 -8.41 -10.38
N GLU A 58 -0.20 -7.24 -10.83
CA GLU A 58 -1.01 -6.30 -11.59
C GLU A 58 -1.68 -6.96 -12.81
N GLY A 59 -2.97 -6.69 -12.99
CA GLY A 59 -3.79 -7.27 -14.06
C GLY A 59 -4.31 -8.69 -13.79
N GLN A 60 -3.85 -9.37 -12.73
CA GLN A 60 -4.48 -10.61 -12.25
C GLN A 60 -5.71 -10.29 -11.41
N TYR A 61 -6.55 -11.28 -11.18
CA TYR A 61 -7.69 -11.18 -10.25
C TYR A 61 -7.30 -11.71 -8.88
N GLN A 62 -7.83 -11.09 -7.81
CA GLN A 62 -7.60 -11.56 -6.44
C GLN A 62 -8.00 -13.04 -6.30
N SER A 63 -7.18 -13.82 -5.59
CA SER A 63 -7.41 -15.26 -5.39
C SER A 63 -8.78 -15.54 -4.75
N GLY A 64 -9.54 -16.50 -5.30
CA GLY A 64 -10.89 -16.87 -4.86
C GLY A 64 -12.03 -16.11 -5.55
N SER A 65 -11.73 -15.06 -6.32
CA SER A 65 -12.71 -14.31 -7.10
C SER A 65 -13.35 -15.16 -8.20
N LYS A 66 -12.58 -16.02 -8.87
CA LYS A 66 -13.08 -16.96 -9.90
C LYS A 66 -14.05 -17.97 -9.29
N ALA A 67 -13.73 -18.53 -8.13
CA ALA A 67 -14.61 -19.48 -7.45
C ALA A 67 -15.96 -18.84 -7.08
N THR A 68 -15.94 -17.57 -6.65
CA THR A 68 -17.16 -16.82 -6.32
C THR A 68 -18.02 -16.58 -7.58
N LEU A 69 -17.42 -16.18 -8.70
CA LEU A 69 -18.14 -15.98 -9.95
C LEU A 69 -18.65 -17.32 -10.53
N GLN A 70 -17.86 -18.40 -10.43
CA GLN A 70 -18.27 -19.74 -10.85
C GLN A 70 -19.51 -20.22 -10.08
N ALA A 71 -19.60 -19.94 -8.77
CA ALA A 71 -20.80 -20.28 -8.00
C ALA A 71 -22.06 -19.57 -8.52
N ALA A 72 -21.93 -18.32 -9.00
CA ALA A 72 -23.03 -17.60 -9.63
C ALA A 72 -23.40 -18.18 -11.00
N VAL A 73 -22.41 -18.62 -11.79
CA VAL A 73 -22.62 -19.34 -13.05
C VAL A 73 -23.38 -20.65 -12.80
N ASP A 74 -22.99 -21.42 -11.80
CA ASP A 74 -23.63 -22.70 -11.47
C ASP A 74 -25.09 -22.50 -11.03
N ALA A 75 -25.35 -21.46 -10.24
CA ALA A 75 -26.70 -21.08 -9.86
C ALA A 75 -27.56 -20.66 -11.07
N ALA A 76 -26.99 -19.89 -12.01
CA ALA A 76 -27.66 -19.50 -13.24
C ALA A 76 -27.97 -20.71 -14.13
N LYS A 77 -27.03 -21.65 -14.27
CA LYS A 77 -27.23 -22.93 -14.99
C LYS A 77 -28.35 -23.76 -14.39
N ALA A 78 -28.48 -23.79 -13.07
CA ALA A 78 -29.59 -24.47 -12.41
C ALA A 78 -30.96 -23.90 -12.81
N VAL A 79 -31.07 -22.57 -12.99
CA VAL A 79 -32.29 -21.92 -13.47
C VAL A 79 -32.56 -22.23 -14.95
N VAL A 80 -31.52 -22.30 -15.79
CA VAL A 80 -31.67 -22.72 -17.19
C VAL A 80 -32.19 -24.16 -17.28
N ALA A 81 -31.69 -25.06 -16.44
CA ALA A 81 -32.08 -26.48 -16.41
C ALA A 81 -33.51 -26.72 -15.86
N ASP A 82 -34.04 -25.80 -15.07
CA ASP A 82 -35.38 -25.89 -14.48
C ASP A 82 -36.46 -25.56 -15.52
N LYS A 83 -37.14 -26.60 -16.04
CA LYS A 83 -38.23 -26.46 -17.03
C LYS A 83 -39.45 -25.70 -16.49
N GLY A 84 -39.59 -25.56 -15.17
CA GLY A 84 -40.66 -24.80 -14.52
C GLY A 84 -40.27 -23.38 -14.16
N ALA A 85 -39.07 -22.91 -14.52
CA ALA A 85 -38.62 -21.57 -14.19
C ALA A 85 -39.43 -20.51 -14.95
N GLU A 86 -40.27 -19.78 -14.22
CA GLU A 86 -41.00 -18.62 -14.72
C GLU A 86 -40.06 -17.44 -15.04
N GLN A 87 -40.51 -16.53 -15.90
CA GLN A 87 -39.70 -15.39 -16.36
C GLN A 87 -39.10 -14.54 -15.23
N ALA A 88 -39.84 -14.37 -14.12
CA ALA A 88 -39.33 -13.64 -12.96
C ALA A 88 -38.06 -14.28 -12.37
N LYS A 89 -38.02 -15.61 -12.26
CA LYS A 89 -36.87 -16.37 -11.77
C LYS A 89 -35.68 -16.27 -12.73
N VAL A 90 -35.94 -16.31 -14.05
CA VAL A 90 -34.91 -16.11 -15.08
C VAL A 90 -34.30 -14.71 -14.99
N ASN A 91 -35.15 -13.68 -14.86
CA ASN A 91 -34.69 -12.29 -14.74
C ASN A 91 -33.86 -12.07 -13.47
N SER A 92 -34.27 -12.66 -12.34
CA SER A 92 -33.49 -12.61 -11.10
C SER A 92 -32.14 -13.32 -11.24
N ALA A 93 -32.09 -14.49 -11.89
CA ALA A 93 -30.85 -15.20 -12.12
C ALA A 93 -29.88 -14.41 -13.00
N LEU A 94 -30.38 -13.76 -14.06
CA LEU A 94 -29.58 -12.89 -14.91
C LEU A 94 -29.03 -11.69 -14.15
N ALA A 95 -29.87 -11.01 -13.36
CA ALA A 95 -29.43 -9.87 -12.55
C ALA A 95 -28.36 -10.27 -11.53
N ASN A 96 -28.53 -11.42 -10.87
CA ASN A 96 -27.55 -11.94 -9.90
C ASN A 96 -26.22 -12.30 -10.57
N LEU A 97 -26.27 -12.96 -11.74
CA LEU A 97 -25.08 -13.31 -12.51
C LEU A 97 -24.32 -12.05 -12.97
N GLN A 98 -25.03 -11.04 -13.44
CA GLN A 98 -24.45 -9.74 -13.84
C GLN A 98 -23.82 -9.02 -12.65
N ALA A 99 -24.47 -9.01 -11.49
CA ALA A 99 -23.90 -8.42 -10.28
C ALA A 99 -22.62 -9.16 -9.82
N ALA A 100 -22.60 -10.50 -9.95
CA ALA A 100 -21.42 -11.30 -9.64
C ALA A 100 -20.26 -11.00 -10.61
N LEU A 101 -20.54 -10.80 -11.91
CA LEU A 101 -19.53 -10.40 -12.88
C LEU A 101 -18.94 -9.03 -12.54
N VAL A 102 -19.78 -8.02 -12.24
CA VAL A 102 -19.30 -6.69 -11.82
C VAL A 102 -18.43 -6.80 -10.56
N ALA A 103 -18.84 -7.62 -9.59
CA ALA A 103 -18.06 -7.86 -8.39
C ALA A 103 -16.71 -8.53 -8.70
N PHE A 104 -16.67 -9.46 -9.66
CA PHE A 104 -15.45 -10.13 -10.12
C PHE A 104 -14.52 -9.16 -10.86
N GLU A 105 -15.04 -8.33 -11.76
CA GLU A 105 -14.28 -7.30 -12.47
C GLU A 105 -13.59 -6.33 -11.49
N ALA A 106 -14.29 -5.97 -10.41
CA ALA A 106 -13.73 -5.14 -9.34
C ALA A 106 -12.65 -5.85 -8.48
N LYS A 107 -12.37 -7.14 -8.72
CA LYS A 107 -11.29 -7.89 -8.06
C LYS A 107 -9.98 -7.90 -8.85
N VAL A 108 -9.89 -7.20 -9.96
CA VAL A 108 -8.62 -7.00 -10.65
C VAL A 108 -7.62 -6.26 -9.73
N VAL A 109 -6.36 -6.69 -9.77
CA VAL A 109 -5.25 -6.00 -9.10
C VAL A 109 -4.85 -4.82 -9.98
N GLU A 110 -5.37 -3.65 -9.63
CA GLU A 110 -5.06 -2.41 -10.35
C GLU A 110 -3.59 -2.02 -10.17
N PRO A 111 -2.93 -1.53 -11.25
CA PRO A 111 -1.57 -1.03 -11.14
C PRO A 111 -1.52 0.22 -10.28
N ILE A 112 -0.35 0.49 -9.70
CA ILE A 112 -0.13 1.75 -9.00
C ILE A 112 0.15 2.84 -10.04
N ASP A 113 -0.68 3.88 -10.07
CA ASP A 113 -0.40 5.04 -10.92
C ASP A 113 0.92 5.70 -10.49
N LEU A 114 1.91 5.68 -11.38
CA LEU A 114 3.23 6.24 -11.14
C LEU A 114 3.20 7.75 -10.86
N ALA A 115 2.14 8.46 -11.28
CA ALA A 115 1.95 9.85 -10.89
C ALA A 115 1.78 10.03 -9.37
N ASN A 116 1.44 8.94 -8.64
CA ASN A 116 1.35 8.91 -7.19
C ASN A 116 2.68 8.57 -6.50
N LEU A 117 3.71 8.11 -7.22
CA LEU A 117 5.03 7.89 -6.64
C LEU A 117 5.71 9.24 -6.38
N VAL A 118 6.04 9.50 -5.12
CA VAL A 118 6.73 10.72 -4.67
C VAL A 118 8.24 10.54 -4.69
N ALA A 119 8.72 9.41 -4.16
CA ALA A 119 10.15 9.10 -4.07
C ALA A 119 10.35 7.59 -4.02
N ARG A 120 11.49 7.12 -4.52
CA ARG A 120 11.96 5.74 -4.44
C ARG A 120 13.48 5.68 -4.30
N TRP A 121 13.96 5.17 -3.17
CA TRP A 121 15.38 4.88 -2.96
C TRP A 121 15.60 3.38 -2.91
N LYS A 122 16.32 2.84 -3.90
CA LYS A 122 16.59 1.39 -4.01
C LYS A 122 17.87 0.95 -3.31
N PHE A 123 18.79 1.87 -3.02
CA PHE A 123 20.11 1.55 -2.46
C PHE A 123 20.90 0.52 -3.30
N ASP A 124 20.83 0.68 -4.62
CA ASP A 124 21.49 -0.18 -5.60
C ASP A 124 22.86 0.36 -6.09
N GLU A 125 23.25 1.56 -5.67
CA GLU A 125 24.47 2.24 -6.13
C GLU A 125 25.73 1.51 -5.70
N GLY A 126 25.70 0.92 -4.50
CA GLY A 126 26.74 0.06 -3.94
C GLY A 126 28.07 0.72 -3.59
N THR A 127 28.21 2.03 -3.85
CA THR A 127 29.38 2.85 -3.50
C THR A 127 28.98 4.32 -3.35
N GLY A 128 29.87 5.13 -2.78
CA GLY A 128 29.64 6.57 -2.60
C GLY A 128 28.76 6.89 -1.40
N THR A 129 28.30 8.14 -1.34
CA THR A 129 27.59 8.74 -0.20
C THR A 129 26.30 9.44 -0.61
N THR A 130 25.74 9.06 -1.76
CA THR A 130 24.49 9.56 -2.29
C THR A 130 23.53 8.40 -2.45
N ALA A 131 22.31 8.55 -1.96
CA ALA A 131 21.20 7.67 -2.27
C ALA A 131 20.34 8.34 -3.34
N ASN A 132 20.28 7.76 -4.53
CA ASN A 132 19.54 8.35 -5.63
C ASN A 132 18.05 8.03 -5.50
N ASP A 133 17.22 9.02 -5.82
CA ASP A 133 15.78 8.84 -6.01
C ASP A 133 15.50 8.45 -7.47
N GLU A 134 14.92 7.28 -7.69
CA GLU A 134 14.52 6.82 -9.02
C GLU A 134 13.15 7.34 -9.47
N SER A 135 12.48 8.17 -8.65
CA SER A 135 11.27 8.86 -9.07
C SER A 135 11.58 10.00 -10.06
N THR A 136 10.54 10.57 -10.66
CA THR A 136 10.69 11.74 -11.53
C THR A 136 11.02 13.04 -10.78
N ASN A 137 11.02 13.02 -9.44
CA ASN A 137 11.24 14.21 -8.61
C ASN A 137 12.71 14.44 -8.23
N ASN A 138 13.58 13.43 -8.39
CA ASN A 138 15.01 13.49 -8.08
C ASN A 138 15.30 13.97 -6.64
N PHE A 139 14.58 13.42 -5.66
CA PHE A 139 14.82 13.65 -4.24
C PHE A 139 16.04 12.86 -3.73
N ASP A 140 17.19 13.05 -4.37
CA ASP A 140 18.45 12.43 -3.98
C ASP A 140 18.83 12.85 -2.55
N GLY A 141 19.30 11.87 -1.78
CA GLY A 141 19.72 12.06 -0.40
C GLY A 141 21.24 11.97 -0.25
N ALA A 142 21.80 12.74 0.69
CA ALA A 142 23.22 12.68 1.03
C ALA A 142 23.41 11.97 2.37
N PHE A 143 24.42 11.09 2.45
CA PHE A 143 24.80 10.45 3.71
C PHE A 143 25.33 11.51 4.66
N LYS A 144 24.95 11.41 5.92
CA LYS A 144 25.37 12.29 6.99
C LYS A 144 25.91 11.50 8.16
N THR A 145 26.93 12.07 8.77
CA THR A 145 27.40 11.67 10.08
C THR A 145 26.34 12.01 11.11
N GLY A 146 25.99 11.06 11.97
CA GLY A 146 25.05 11.26 13.06
C GLY A 146 25.56 12.17 14.18
N PRO A 147 24.69 12.51 15.13
CA PRO A 147 25.09 13.23 16.33
C PRO A 147 26.22 12.53 17.10
N ALA A 148 27.17 13.32 17.59
CA ALA A 148 28.31 12.80 18.37
C ALA A 148 27.86 12.02 19.63
N GLY A 149 26.76 12.44 20.26
CA GLY A 149 26.19 11.76 21.43
C GLY A 149 25.65 10.35 21.15
N TRP A 150 25.41 10.00 19.88
CA TRP A 150 25.03 8.65 19.45
C TRP A 150 26.22 7.87 18.87
N GLY A 151 27.41 8.46 18.79
CA GLY A 151 28.62 7.82 18.29
C GLY A 151 29.01 8.21 16.87
N ALA A 152 28.33 9.19 16.24
CA ALA A 152 28.71 9.77 14.94
C ALA A 152 28.87 8.75 13.80
N GLY A 153 27.94 7.81 13.69
CA GLY A 153 27.90 6.84 12.59
C GLY A 153 27.57 7.48 11.24
N VAL A 154 27.93 6.80 10.15
CA VAL A 154 27.59 7.16 8.77
C VAL A 154 27.01 5.91 8.10
N PRO A 155 26.00 6.01 7.20
CA PRO A 155 25.45 4.84 6.54
C PRO A 155 26.52 4.05 5.79
N THR A 156 26.39 2.72 5.80
CA THR A 156 27.34 1.82 5.12
C THR A 156 26.61 0.85 4.18
N TRP A 157 27.21 0.57 3.03
CA TRP A 157 26.69 -0.42 2.09
C TRP A 157 26.70 -1.82 2.72
N SER A 158 25.59 -2.53 2.59
CA SER A 158 25.36 -3.82 3.21
C SER A 158 24.69 -4.80 2.23
N THR A 159 24.52 -6.04 2.68
CA THR A 159 23.87 -7.08 1.87
C THR A 159 22.35 -6.90 1.91
N ASP A 160 21.69 -6.99 0.76
CA ASP A 160 20.24 -6.91 0.65
C ASP A 160 19.52 -8.19 1.10
N ARG A 161 18.22 -8.23 0.84
CA ARG A 161 17.34 -9.37 1.13
C ARG A 161 17.54 -10.59 0.23
N PHE A 162 18.23 -10.44 -0.90
CA PHE A 162 18.56 -11.53 -1.83
C PHE A 162 19.98 -12.07 -1.61
N GLY A 163 20.72 -11.54 -0.63
CA GLY A 163 22.12 -11.92 -0.41
C GLY A 163 23.11 -11.20 -1.33
N ALA A 164 22.69 -10.19 -2.07
CA ALA A 164 23.56 -9.41 -2.93
C ALA A 164 24.31 -8.34 -2.12
N ALA A 165 25.64 -8.34 -2.25
CA ALA A 165 26.50 -7.40 -1.53
C ALA A 165 26.36 -5.96 -2.06
N ASN A 166 26.34 -4.99 -1.14
CA ASN A 166 26.24 -3.55 -1.41
C ASN A 166 24.96 -3.16 -2.17
N LYS A 167 23.84 -3.74 -1.75
CA LYS A 167 22.49 -3.54 -2.33
C LYS A 167 21.44 -3.11 -1.31
N ALA A 168 21.89 -2.80 -0.10
CA ALA A 168 21.10 -2.20 0.97
C ALA A 168 22.01 -1.26 1.78
N LEU A 169 21.44 -0.47 2.69
CA LEU A 169 22.21 0.38 3.60
C LEU A 169 22.01 -0.04 5.05
N HIS A 170 23.11 -0.17 5.78
CA HIS A 170 23.15 -0.36 7.23
C HIS A 170 23.34 0.96 7.94
N PHE A 171 22.58 1.16 9.01
CA PHE A 171 22.54 2.34 9.84
C PHE A 171 22.87 1.94 11.28
N ASP A 172 23.76 2.70 11.93
CA ASP A 172 24.09 2.60 13.35
C ASP A 172 24.61 3.95 13.85
N LYS A 173 24.56 4.20 15.15
CA LYS A 173 25.15 5.38 15.82
C LYS A 173 24.70 6.72 15.24
N GLY A 174 23.44 6.81 14.83
CA GLY A 174 22.90 8.00 14.16
C GLY A 174 23.34 8.15 12.70
N ALA A 175 23.85 7.13 12.03
CA ALA A 175 23.94 7.16 10.58
C ALA A 175 22.59 7.61 9.98
N ASN A 176 22.61 8.53 9.01
CA ASN A 176 21.38 8.98 8.35
C ASN A 176 21.63 9.48 6.93
N ILE A 177 20.55 9.58 6.17
CA ILE A 177 20.51 10.24 4.87
C ILE A 177 19.59 11.45 5.02
N GLU A 178 20.06 12.62 4.59
CA GLU A 178 19.26 13.83 4.54
C GLU A 178 18.89 14.18 3.10
N VAL A 179 17.60 14.40 2.88
CA VAL A 179 17.01 14.83 1.61
C VAL A 179 16.47 16.25 1.79
N PRO A 180 16.90 17.23 0.97
CA PRO A 180 16.38 18.59 1.05
C PRO A 180 14.86 18.62 1.05
N TYR A 181 14.28 19.44 1.93
CA TYR A 181 12.83 19.51 2.02
C TYR A 181 12.17 19.88 0.69
N ASN A 182 11.08 19.18 0.39
CA ASN A 182 10.14 19.54 -0.64
C ASN A 182 8.71 19.23 -0.18
N THR A 183 7.75 20.07 -0.55
CA THR A 183 6.33 19.86 -0.17
C THR A 183 5.76 18.56 -0.72
N ALA A 184 6.30 18.02 -1.82
CA ALA A 184 5.91 16.71 -2.34
C ALA A 184 6.22 15.56 -1.37
N LEU A 185 7.27 15.68 -0.55
CA LEU A 185 7.60 14.74 0.53
C LEU A 185 6.65 14.89 1.73
N ASN A 186 5.77 15.90 1.75
CA ASN A 186 4.75 16.08 2.78
C ASN A 186 3.33 16.01 2.19
N PRO A 187 2.94 14.86 1.61
CA PRO A 187 1.61 14.72 1.06
C PRO A 187 0.56 14.65 2.18
N THR A 188 -0.66 15.09 1.89
CA THR A 188 -1.78 15.10 2.85
C THR A 188 -2.36 13.70 3.11
N LYS A 189 -2.11 12.76 2.20
CA LYS A 189 -2.34 11.32 2.32
C LYS A 189 -1.06 10.62 1.92
N ILE A 190 -0.72 9.53 2.59
CA ILE A 190 0.59 8.93 2.41
C ILE A 190 0.51 7.41 2.48
N SER A 191 1.29 6.74 1.62
CA SER A 191 1.70 5.36 1.84
C SER A 191 3.21 5.28 1.82
N ILE A 192 3.77 4.57 2.78
CA ILE A 192 5.22 4.41 2.94
C ILE A 192 5.51 2.92 2.85
N SER A 193 6.38 2.53 1.92
CA SER A 193 6.85 1.16 1.71
C SER A 193 8.34 1.08 2.00
N ILE A 194 8.76 0.06 2.75
CA ILE A 194 10.16 -0.11 3.15
C ILE A 194 10.48 -1.57 3.43
N TRP A 195 11.65 -2.03 2.99
CA TRP A 195 12.25 -3.26 3.49
C TRP A 195 13.15 -2.93 4.68
N VAL A 196 12.98 -3.65 5.78
CA VAL A 196 13.71 -3.44 7.03
C VAL A 196 14.25 -4.74 7.59
N LYS A 197 15.48 -4.71 8.09
CA LYS A 197 16.07 -5.74 8.95
C LYS A 197 16.65 -5.06 10.19
N ALA A 198 15.94 -5.14 11.31
CA ALA A 198 16.37 -4.54 12.57
C ALA A 198 17.39 -5.43 13.30
N ASP A 199 18.45 -4.84 13.84
CA ASP A 199 19.51 -5.60 14.54
C ASP A 199 19.21 -5.76 16.04
N GLU A 200 18.29 -4.96 16.58
CA GLU A 200 17.93 -4.97 17.99
C GLU A 200 16.46 -4.59 18.22
N ILE A 201 15.95 -4.96 19.40
CA ILE A 201 14.66 -4.52 19.90
C ILE A 201 14.90 -3.28 20.78
N LYS A 202 14.43 -2.11 20.32
CA LYS A 202 14.48 -0.87 21.10
C LYS A 202 13.32 0.06 20.77
N PRO A 203 12.87 0.92 21.71
CA PRO A 203 12.00 2.04 21.38
C PRO A 203 12.69 3.03 20.44
N GLY A 204 11.92 3.66 19.57
CA GLY A 204 12.42 4.73 18.70
C GLY A 204 13.46 4.24 17.70
N ASN A 205 13.27 3.05 17.12
CA ASN A 205 14.13 2.54 16.05
C ASN A 205 13.65 3.15 14.70
N ARG A 206 14.13 4.36 14.36
CA ARG A 206 13.47 5.28 13.40
C ARG A 206 13.93 5.17 11.97
N PHE A 207 13.08 4.65 11.09
CA PHE A 207 13.43 4.45 9.69
C PHE A 207 13.44 5.75 8.90
N ILE A 208 12.40 6.57 9.09
CA ILE A 208 12.22 7.82 8.35
C ILE A 208 11.55 8.86 9.23
N GLY A 209 11.85 10.12 8.94
CA GLY A 209 11.30 11.27 9.66
C GLY A 209 11.18 12.50 8.78
N LEU A 210 10.08 13.23 8.98
CA LEU A 210 9.90 14.59 8.50
C LEU A 210 9.39 15.46 9.66
N GLN A 211 10.25 15.62 10.67
CA GLN A 211 9.89 16.20 11.98
C GLN A 211 8.75 15.40 12.65
N SER A 212 9.15 14.53 13.58
CA SER A 212 8.29 13.51 14.22
C SER A 212 7.00 13.99 14.90
N TRP A 213 6.89 15.26 15.27
CA TRP A 213 5.73 15.83 16.01
C TRP A 213 4.87 16.76 15.15
N ILE A 214 5.28 17.02 13.91
CA ILE A 214 4.63 17.98 13.02
C ILE A 214 4.28 17.33 11.69
N GLY A 215 5.24 16.66 11.06
CA GLY A 215 5.03 15.91 9.84
C GLY A 215 4.70 14.47 10.15
N TYR A 216 5.66 13.58 9.95
CA TYR A 216 5.45 12.16 10.18
C TYR A 216 6.75 11.44 10.51
N LYS A 217 6.63 10.24 11.09
CA LYS A 217 7.73 9.29 11.28
C LYS A 217 7.22 7.86 11.13
N PHE A 218 8.10 6.97 10.67
CA PHE A 218 7.84 5.53 10.68
C PHE A 218 9.01 4.83 11.37
N GLU A 219 8.71 4.02 12.38
CA GLU A 219 9.70 3.41 13.27
C GLU A 219 9.25 2.04 13.81
N LEU A 220 10.13 1.37 14.55
CA LEU A 220 9.78 0.28 15.47
C LEU A 220 9.78 0.76 16.92
N GLN A 221 8.79 0.31 17.69
CA GLN A 221 8.68 0.57 19.14
C GLN A 221 9.29 -0.56 19.99
N GLU A 222 9.12 -0.48 21.33
CA GLU A 222 9.77 -1.35 22.34
C GLU A 222 9.68 -2.85 22.11
N ALA A 223 8.67 -3.36 21.40
CA ALA A 223 8.56 -4.79 21.06
C ALA A 223 8.79 -5.06 19.56
N ASN A 224 9.53 -4.16 18.90
CA ASN A 224 9.81 -4.18 17.49
C ASN A 224 8.54 -4.12 16.62
N ARG A 225 7.54 -3.34 17.06
CA ARG A 225 6.28 -3.15 16.35
C ARG A 225 6.35 -1.98 15.37
N PRO A 226 6.00 -2.16 14.08
CA PRO A 226 5.78 -1.05 13.15
C PRO A 226 4.84 -0.01 13.74
N PHE A 227 5.28 1.24 13.75
CA PHE A 227 4.55 2.37 14.33
C PHE A 227 4.70 3.63 13.48
N LEU A 228 3.56 4.22 13.11
CA LEU A 228 3.49 5.45 12.30
C LEU A 228 2.91 6.57 13.16
N SER A 229 3.60 7.72 13.16
CA SER A 229 3.03 8.99 13.62
C SER A 229 2.73 9.89 12.43
N ILE A 230 1.54 10.50 12.43
CA ILE A 230 1.14 11.55 11.47
C ILE A 230 0.68 12.79 12.24
N GLY A 231 1.27 13.95 11.96
CA GLY A 231 0.88 15.23 12.53
C GLY A 231 -0.47 15.72 12.01
N LYS A 232 -1.28 16.26 12.91
CA LYS A 232 -2.63 16.74 12.61
C LYS A 232 -2.63 18.25 12.31
N PRO A 233 -3.47 18.74 11.37
CA PRO A 233 -3.59 20.16 11.09
C PRO A 233 -3.97 21.01 12.31
N ASP A 234 -4.74 20.44 13.24
CA ASP A 234 -5.19 21.07 14.50
C ASP A 234 -4.20 20.91 15.67
N GLY A 235 -3.03 20.31 15.43
CA GLY A 235 -2.00 20.05 16.44
C GLY A 235 -2.08 18.64 17.06
N GLY A 236 -0.95 18.17 17.57
CA GLY A 236 -0.77 16.78 18.03
C GLY A 236 -0.62 15.78 16.87
N THR A 237 -0.66 14.49 17.19
CA THR A 237 -0.39 13.40 16.23
C THR A 237 -1.45 12.29 16.29
N TYR A 238 -1.60 11.57 15.18
CA TYR A 238 -2.08 10.20 15.18
C TYR A 238 -0.91 9.26 15.34
N ASP A 239 -0.87 8.57 16.47
CA ASP A 239 0.16 7.60 16.83
C ASP A 239 -0.48 6.22 16.87
N ARG A 240 -0.06 5.31 15.98
CA ARG A 240 -0.60 3.95 15.91
C ARG A 240 0.51 2.94 15.65
N ASP A 241 0.40 1.78 16.28
CA ASP A 241 1.21 0.61 15.94
C ASP A 241 0.38 -0.46 15.21
N SER A 242 1.08 -1.43 14.64
CA SER A 242 0.49 -2.61 13.98
C SER A 242 0.02 -3.70 14.96
N GLN A 243 0.31 -3.58 16.26
CA GLN A 243 0.17 -4.65 17.26
C GLN A 243 0.93 -5.96 16.97
N GLN A 244 1.72 -6.02 15.89
CA GLN A 244 2.53 -7.19 15.53
C GLN A 244 4.00 -6.93 15.84
N ASN A 245 4.60 -7.83 16.62
CA ASN A 245 6.03 -7.80 16.90
C ASN A 245 6.80 -8.45 15.74
N LEU A 246 7.92 -7.84 15.34
CA LEU A 246 8.80 -8.40 14.31
C LEU A 246 10.04 -9.03 14.95
N PRO A 247 10.50 -10.20 14.48
CA PRO A 247 11.81 -10.72 14.87
C PRO A 247 12.94 -9.79 14.40
N ILE A 248 14.09 -9.88 15.07
CA ILE A 248 15.31 -9.18 14.67
C ILE A 248 16.11 -10.05 13.69
N ASN A 249 16.99 -9.41 12.91
CA ASN A 249 17.87 -10.05 11.93
C ASN A 249 17.14 -10.75 10.77
N GLU A 250 15.87 -10.45 10.56
CA GLU A 250 15.05 -10.92 9.43
C GLU A 250 14.58 -9.74 8.60
N TRP A 251 14.57 -9.90 7.27
CA TRP A 251 14.02 -8.88 6.36
C TRP A 251 12.50 -8.97 6.36
N HIS A 252 11.85 -7.85 6.65
CA HIS A 252 10.40 -7.68 6.53
C HIS A 252 10.07 -6.55 5.58
N HIS A 253 9.01 -6.72 4.80
CA HIS A 253 8.43 -5.66 4.00
C HIS A 253 7.31 -4.99 4.78
N LEU A 254 7.47 -3.70 5.07
CA LEU A 254 6.48 -2.94 5.81
C LEU A 254 5.84 -1.90 4.91
N ILE A 255 4.51 -1.87 4.93
CA ILE A 255 3.75 -0.74 4.37
C ILE A 255 2.84 -0.17 5.45
N ALA A 256 2.90 1.15 5.62
CA ALA A 256 1.91 1.90 6.40
C ALA A 256 1.22 2.93 5.52
N THR A 257 -0.12 2.97 5.57
CA THR A 257 -0.94 3.92 4.81
C THR A 257 -1.71 4.84 5.75
N PHE A 258 -1.97 6.07 5.32
CA PHE A 258 -2.79 7.04 6.03
C PHE A 258 -3.62 7.86 5.03
N GLY A 259 -4.93 7.91 5.27
CA GLY A 259 -5.88 8.73 4.54
C GLY A 259 -7.30 8.16 4.54
N GLY A 260 -8.29 8.99 4.21
CA GLY A 260 -9.68 8.55 4.14
C GLY A 260 -10.25 8.11 5.51
N GLY A 261 -9.71 8.63 6.60
CA GLY A 261 -10.10 8.26 7.97
C GLY A 261 -9.36 7.08 8.56
N ASN A 262 -8.48 6.42 7.79
CA ASN A 262 -7.84 5.18 8.20
C ASN A 262 -6.32 5.32 8.25
N MET A 263 -5.71 4.52 9.14
CA MET A 263 -4.29 4.20 9.15
C MET A 263 -4.12 2.68 9.15
N VAL A 264 -3.47 2.13 8.13
CA VAL A 264 -3.41 0.67 7.91
C VAL A 264 -1.96 0.22 7.85
N PHE A 265 -1.66 -0.87 8.56
CA PHE A 265 -0.36 -1.52 8.58
C PHE A 265 -0.43 -2.85 7.84
N TYR A 266 0.58 -3.07 7.02
CA TYR A 266 0.83 -4.31 6.30
C TYR A 266 2.24 -4.79 6.60
N VAL A 267 2.37 -6.11 6.79
CA VAL A 267 3.64 -6.79 7.00
C VAL A 267 3.71 -7.94 6.00
N ASP A 268 4.78 -7.99 5.23
CA ASP A 268 5.04 -9.05 4.24
C ASP A 268 3.86 -9.27 3.27
N GLY A 269 3.28 -8.15 2.81
CA GLY A 269 2.17 -8.12 1.85
C GLY A 269 0.77 -8.30 2.46
N GLU A 270 0.68 -8.69 3.73
CA GLU A 270 -0.60 -8.99 4.39
C GLU A 270 -1.08 -7.83 5.26
N LEU A 271 -2.40 -7.59 5.29
CA LEU A 271 -3.00 -6.61 6.20
C LEU A 271 -2.92 -7.15 7.63
N VAL A 272 -2.30 -6.38 8.52
CA VAL A 272 -2.15 -6.76 9.93
C VAL A 272 -3.16 -6.02 10.79
N LEU A 273 -3.29 -4.71 10.61
CA LEU A 273 -4.19 -3.89 11.41
C LEU A 273 -4.65 -2.65 10.65
N ALA A 274 -5.92 -2.31 10.80
CA ALA A 274 -6.52 -1.07 10.32
C ALA A 274 -7.12 -0.30 11.49
N TRP A 275 -6.66 0.94 11.67
CA TRP A 275 -7.25 1.89 12.59
C TRP A 275 -8.19 2.81 11.81
N ASP A 276 -9.45 2.84 12.18
CA ASP A 276 -10.52 3.62 11.51
C ASP A 276 -10.83 4.95 12.22
N ASN A 277 -9.98 5.34 13.17
CA ASN A 277 -10.16 6.50 14.04
C ASN A 277 -9.09 7.58 13.79
N THR A 278 -8.67 7.74 12.54
CA THR A 278 -7.68 8.75 12.13
C THR A 278 -8.25 9.67 11.04
N PRO A 279 -9.30 10.48 11.36
CA PRO A 279 -9.98 11.34 10.40
C PRO A 279 -9.12 12.50 9.88
N GLY A 280 -9.49 13.02 8.72
CA GLY A 280 -8.85 14.17 8.11
C GLY A 280 -7.57 13.85 7.33
N ASP A 281 -6.81 14.90 7.06
CA ASP A 281 -5.58 14.87 6.26
C ASP A 281 -4.37 15.17 7.15
N ALA A 282 -3.18 14.79 6.69
CA ALA A 282 -1.92 15.10 7.37
C ALA A 282 -1.62 16.60 7.32
N ARG A 283 -0.92 17.10 8.35
CA ARG A 283 -0.49 18.50 8.42
C ARG A 283 0.47 18.86 7.29
N SER A 284 0.20 19.98 6.62
CA SER A 284 1.17 20.63 5.72
C SER A 284 2.22 21.43 6.50
N ILE A 285 3.48 21.34 6.09
CA ILE A 285 4.62 22.04 6.67
C ILE A 285 5.05 23.16 5.71
N SER A 286 4.88 24.42 6.09
CA SER A 286 5.21 25.57 5.22
C SER A 286 6.03 26.68 5.88
N GLY A 287 6.06 26.75 7.22
CA GLY A 287 6.71 27.87 7.94
C GLY A 287 8.20 27.69 8.23
N THR A 288 8.65 26.45 8.50
CA THR A 288 10.06 26.13 8.82
C THR A 288 10.31 24.66 8.51
N PRO A 289 10.49 24.29 7.24
CA PRO A 289 10.61 22.90 6.90
C PRO A 289 12.02 22.37 7.16
N TYR A 290 12.09 21.12 7.62
CA TYR A 290 13.33 20.40 7.84
C TYR A 290 13.51 19.36 6.74
N ASN A 291 14.77 19.00 6.47
CA ASN A 291 15.07 17.92 5.55
C ASN A 291 14.32 16.65 5.96
N PHE A 292 13.83 15.93 4.96
CA PHE A 292 13.38 14.55 5.16
C PHE A 292 14.60 13.70 5.49
N VAL A 293 14.46 12.78 6.43
CA VAL A 293 15.56 11.92 6.86
C VAL A 293 15.20 10.45 6.75
N ILE A 294 16.20 9.65 6.41
CA ILE A 294 16.19 8.19 6.48
C ILE A 294 17.25 7.78 7.51
N GLY A 295 16.89 6.91 8.44
CA GLY A 295 17.72 6.42 9.54
C GLY A 295 17.62 7.22 10.86
N GLN A 296 16.84 8.31 10.89
CA GLN A 296 16.61 9.17 12.07
C GLN A 296 15.21 9.78 12.07
N ASP A 297 14.82 10.46 13.16
CA ASP A 297 13.65 11.35 13.14
C ASP A 297 13.90 12.75 12.60
N PHE A 298 15.15 13.23 12.67
CA PHE A 298 15.46 14.61 12.39
C PHE A 298 16.87 14.79 11.81
N PRO A 299 17.14 15.88 11.06
CA PRO A 299 18.49 16.16 10.57
C PRO A 299 19.48 16.31 11.72
N THR A 300 20.74 15.92 11.49
CA THR A 300 21.73 15.84 12.56
C THR A 300 22.01 17.21 13.19
N ASP A 301 21.94 18.29 12.41
CA ASP A 301 22.16 19.66 12.89
C ASP A 301 20.99 20.23 13.71
N LYS A 302 19.91 19.45 13.91
CA LYS A 302 18.71 19.86 14.64
C LYS A 302 18.52 19.15 15.98
N TYR A 303 19.58 18.54 16.50
CA TYR A 303 19.63 18.10 17.89
C TYR A 303 20.45 19.08 18.73
N ALA A 304 19.97 19.37 19.94
CA ALA A 304 20.68 20.16 20.94
C ALA A 304 20.88 19.38 22.24
N ALA A 305 21.62 19.98 23.18
CA ALA A 305 21.80 19.42 24.51
C ALA A 305 20.53 19.56 25.39
N THR A 306 19.69 20.56 25.11
CA THR A 306 18.49 20.93 25.88
C THR A 306 17.31 21.18 24.95
N ASP A 307 16.11 21.27 25.52
CA ASP A 307 14.83 21.53 24.83
C ASP A 307 14.49 23.03 24.71
N THR A 308 15.35 23.92 25.19
CA THR A 308 15.12 25.38 25.24
C THR A 308 14.82 26.03 23.88
N ASN A 309 15.17 25.36 22.78
CA ASN A 309 14.96 25.88 21.42
C ASN A 309 13.75 25.24 20.73
N PHE A 310 12.99 24.38 21.43
CA PHE A 310 11.87 23.67 20.84
C PHE A 310 10.78 24.62 20.34
N ASP A 311 10.35 25.59 21.15
CA ASP A 311 9.23 26.47 20.78
C ASP A 311 9.55 27.41 19.60
N ASN A 312 10.83 27.71 19.36
CA ASN A 312 11.27 28.66 18.34
C ASN A 312 11.75 27.97 17.05
N ASP A 313 12.61 26.96 17.21
CA ASP A 313 13.34 26.33 16.10
C ASP A 313 13.01 24.84 15.97
N HIS A 314 12.13 24.32 16.83
CA HIS A 314 11.73 22.92 16.94
C HIS A 314 12.89 21.92 16.99
N ILE A 315 14.01 22.39 17.52
CA ILE A 315 15.21 21.61 17.85
C ILE A 315 14.91 20.81 19.13
N ILE A 316 15.31 19.55 19.15
CA ILE A 316 15.02 18.62 20.25
C ILE A 316 16.30 18.12 20.92
N PRO A 317 16.24 17.74 22.21
CA PRO A 317 17.35 17.03 22.84
C PRO A 317 17.49 15.61 22.28
N LEU A 318 18.73 15.09 22.24
CA LEU A 318 19.00 13.72 21.78
C LEU A 318 18.19 12.64 22.51
N ALA A 319 17.83 12.87 23.77
CA ALA A 319 17.03 11.93 24.57
C ALA A 319 15.58 11.78 24.09
N TRP A 320 15.06 12.73 23.31
CA TRP A 320 13.73 12.63 22.67
C TRP A 320 13.82 12.10 21.24
N GLY A 321 15.02 12.20 20.68
CA GLY A 321 15.45 11.67 19.39
C GLY A 321 15.55 10.14 19.34
N GLY A 322 15.92 9.64 18.17
CA GLY A 322 16.03 8.21 17.90
C GLY A 322 16.60 7.98 16.51
N PHE A 323 17.29 6.87 16.35
CA PHE A 323 17.90 6.48 15.09
C PHE A 323 17.68 5.00 14.84
N PHE A 324 17.70 4.63 13.56
CA PHE A 324 17.60 3.24 13.17
C PHE A 324 18.91 2.49 13.40
N HIS A 325 18.82 1.28 13.95
CA HIS A 325 19.91 0.32 14.02
C HIS A 325 19.51 -0.96 13.27
N GLY A 326 20.12 -1.15 12.10
CA GLY A 326 19.85 -2.25 11.18
C GLY A 326 20.03 -1.87 9.72
N SER A 327 19.51 -2.70 8.82
CA SER A 327 19.55 -2.46 7.37
C SER A 327 18.18 -2.04 6.81
N LEU A 328 18.19 -1.08 5.88
CA LEU A 328 17.02 -0.64 5.10
C LEU A 328 17.27 -0.86 3.61
N ASP A 329 16.20 -1.09 2.87
CA ASP A 329 16.22 -1.31 1.42
C ASP A 329 14.88 -0.88 0.78
N ASP A 330 14.89 -0.58 -0.52
CA ASP A 330 13.71 -0.37 -1.39
C ASP A 330 12.60 0.53 -0.80
N ILE A 331 12.97 1.73 -0.35
CA ILE A 331 12.04 2.71 0.26
C ILE A 331 11.21 3.40 -0.82
N ARG A 332 9.89 3.52 -0.61
CA ARG A 332 8.99 4.30 -1.47
C ARG A 332 8.02 5.14 -0.66
N ILE A 333 7.73 6.34 -1.17
CA ILE A 333 6.68 7.22 -0.66
C ILE A 333 5.66 7.44 -1.77
N TYR A 334 4.38 7.30 -1.45
CA TYR A 334 3.27 7.59 -2.35
C TYR A 334 2.37 8.67 -1.75
N LYS A 335 1.83 9.55 -2.60
CA LYS A 335 0.84 10.59 -2.21
C LYS A 335 -0.61 10.09 -2.26
N SER A 336 -0.81 8.78 -2.25
CA SER A 336 -2.10 8.12 -2.30
C SER A 336 -2.16 6.99 -1.27
N VAL A 337 -3.37 6.56 -0.92
CA VAL A 337 -3.59 5.39 -0.04
C VAL A 337 -3.56 4.14 -0.92
N LEU A 338 -2.53 3.32 -0.79
CA LEU A 338 -2.44 2.06 -1.51
C LEU A 338 -3.54 1.08 -1.03
N THR A 339 -4.09 0.31 -1.97
CA THR A 339 -5.04 -0.75 -1.64
C THR A 339 -4.30 -2.00 -1.16
N ALA A 340 -5.00 -2.90 -0.46
CA ALA A 340 -4.43 -4.18 -0.04
C ALA A 340 -3.89 -5.01 -1.22
N SER A 341 -4.56 -4.98 -2.38
CA SER A 341 -4.08 -5.69 -3.58
C SER A 341 -2.82 -5.07 -4.17
N GLN A 342 -2.69 -3.74 -4.15
CA GLN A 342 -1.46 -3.06 -4.57
C GLN A 342 -0.29 -3.38 -3.63
N VAL A 343 -0.54 -3.41 -2.31
CA VAL A 343 0.46 -3.83 -1.32
C VAL A 343 0.93 -5.26 -1.57
N ALA A 344 0.00 -6.20 -1.74
CA ALA A 344 0.32 -7.59 -2.05
C ALA A 344 1.10 -7.73 -3.36
N SER A 345 0.77 -6.91 -4.37
CA SER A 345 1.49 -6.87 -5.65
C SER A 345 2.95 -6.43 -5.49
N ILE A 346 3.21 -5.34 -4.75
CA ILE A 346 4.57 -4.88 -4.45
C ILE A 346 5.35 -6.01 -3.78
N TYR A 347 4.83 -6.57 -2.69
CA TYR A 347 5.51 -7.63 -1.94
C TYR A 347 5.78 -8.86 -2.82
N ALA A 348 4.80 -9.33 -3.57
CA ALA A 348 4.94 -10.50 -4.42
C ALA A 348 6.02 -10.33 -5.51
N SER A 349 6.22 -9.11 -5.98
CA SER A 349 7.27 -8.79 -6.96
C SER A 349 8.67 -8.64 -6.36
N GLU A 350 8.78 -8.50 -5.05
CA GLU A 350 10.01 -8.06 -4.36
C GLU A 350 10.50 -9.00 -3.24
N LYS A 351 9.71 -9.99 -2.85
CA LYS A 351 10.10 -10.94 -1.80
C LYS A 351 11.30 -11.83 -2.25
N PRO A 352 12.18 -12.23 -1.30
CA PRO A 352 13.32 -13.12 -1.55
C PRO A 352 13.01 -14.46 -2.22
#